data_AF-A0A0K0DFB9-F1
#
_entry.id   AF-A0A0K0DFB9-F1
#
_cell.length_a   1.000
_cell.length_b   1.000
_cell.length_c   1.000
_cell.angle_alpha   90.00
_cell.angle_beta   90.00
_cell.angle_gamma   90.00
#
_symmetry.space_group_name_H-M   'P 1'
#
loop_
_entity.id
_entity.type
_entity.pdbx_description
1 polymer ?
#
loop_
_entity_poly.entity_id
_entity_poly.type
_entity_poly.pdbx_seq_one_letter_code
_entity_poly.pdbx_strand_id
1 'polypeptide(L)'
;MSTALLSLLFVLYFAHDDVVALIQCKKCDYDFETEQEMEKCFFKGCISGITPSNGCRINQNGQVLCICDSDHCNADQMALKGEEATVLPYQVCAREMVNGIEPPQRWTPPCAGNFCTYKRSMFTLDNGTVGHSHSKDCSAGSDFDLFYTGLPFLFYPECCAKLEYGGQPDETICYGSMEDDAAADFTARELIECHADYMSKHLPYIPFMKLCKGHFCVIAASPHGDLYRYCRNASLPIWSIERGCITVDQSGSERQIEPGYYQSYNGMEQWICDSSNCNYDMQRMEESWPPELEEFRLEIFTKANTNF
;
A
#
# COMPACT_ATOMS: atom_id res chain seq x y z
N MET A 1 -40.21 25.02 -25.22
CA MET A 1 -39.30 24.16 -24.42
C MET A 1 -38.93 24.93 -23.17
N SER A 2 -39.24 24.36 -22.00
CA SER A 2 -39.34 25.08 -20.74
C SER A 2 -37.96 25.35 -20.12
N THR A 3 -37.71 26.60 -19.71
CA THR A 3 -36.49 27.09 -19.03
C THR A 3 -36.17 26.33 -17.73
N ALA A 4 -37.15 25.65 -17.15
CA ALA A 4 -36.97 24.75 -16.01
C ALA A 4 -36.12 23.51 -16.35
N LEU A 5 -36.17 22.99 -17.58
CA LEU A 5 -35.40 21.81 -17.96
C LEU A 5 -33.91 22.13 -18.15
N LEU A 6 -33.59 23.33 -18.66
CA LEU A 6 -32.21 23.79 -18.79
C LEU A 6 -31.56 24.06 -17.44
N SER A 7 -32.32 24.56 -16.46
CA SER A 7 -31.81 24.82 -15.11
C SER A 7 -31.53 23.53 -14.35
N LEU A 8 -32.36 22.48 -14.54
CA LEU A 8 -32.10 21.15 -13.95
C LEU A 8 -30.88 20.46 -14.58
N LEU A 9 -30.68 20.62 -15.89
CA LEU A 9 -29.51 20.09 -16.59
C LEU A 9 -28.21 20.81 -16.18
N PHE A 10 -28.27 22.12 -15.89
CA PHE A 10 -27.10 22.86 -15.39
C PHE A 10 -26.72 22.48 -13.95
N VAL A 11 -27.70 22.25 -13.07
CA VAL A 11 -27.42 21.78 -11.69
C VAL A 11 -26.89 20.34 -11.69
N LEU A 12 -27.38 19.48 -12.60
CA LEU A 12 -26.83 18.12 -12.76
C LEU A 12 -25.44 18.10 -13.41
N TYR A 13 -25.08 19.09 -14.23
CA TYR A 13 -23.74 19.20 -14.82
C TYR A 13 -22.70 19.66 -13.79
N PHE A 14 -23.05 20.59 -12.91
CA PHE A 14 -22.14 21.05 -11.83
C PHE A 14 -22.07 20.07 -10.65
N ALA A 15 -23.12 19.29 -10.38
CA ALA A 15 -23.09 18.27 -9.32
C ALA A 15 -22.36 16.97 -9.73
N HIS A 16 -21.92 16.83 -10.99
CA HIS A 16 -21.20 15.64 -11.44
C HIS A 16 -19.67 15.77 -11.37
N ASP A 17 -19.14 16.98 -11.18
CA ASP A 17 -17.69 17.22 -11.12
C ASP A 17 -17.11 17.23 -9.69
N ASP A 18 -17.95 17.30 -8.64
CA ASP A 18 -17.48 17.52 -7.26
C ASP A 18 -17.47 16.27 -6.35
N VAL A 19 -17.65 15.06 -6.87
CA VAL A 19 -17.67 13.81 -6.05
C VAL A 19 -16.57 12.80 -6.45
N VAL A 20 -15.59 13.20 -7.26
CA VAL A 20 -14.44 12.35 -7.62
C VAL A 20 -13.14 13.01 -7.21
N ALA A 21 -12.96 13.17 -5.90
CA ALA A 21 -11.68 13.54 -5.29
C ALA A 21 -10.77 12.32 -5.02
N LEU A 22 -11.16 11.11 -5.45
CA LEU A 22 -10.32 9.92 -5.40
C LEU A 22 -9.63 9.72 -6.75
N ILE A 23 -8.44 10.32 -6.86
CA ILE A 23 -7.43 10.04 -7.88
C ILE A 23 -7.96 10.16 -9.32
N GLN A 24 -8.01 11.38 -9.86
CA GLN A 24 -8.04 11.55 -11.32
C GLN A 24 -6.67 11.13 -11.89
N CYS A 25 -6.53 9.85 -12.19
CA CYS A 25 -5.46 9.32 -13.02
C CYS A 25 -5.62 9.88 -14.44
N LYS A 26 -4.99 11.02 -14.75
CA LYS A 26 -4.65 11.31 -16.15
C LYS A 26 -3.65 10.24 -16.56
N LYS A 27 -4.11 9.27 -17.35
CA LYS A 27 -3.31 8.16 -17.88
C LYS A 27 -2.06 8.77 -18.54
N CYS A 28 -0.89 8.55 -17.95
CA CYS A 28 0.39 8.92 -18.56
C CYS A 28 0.65 7.91 -19.69
N ASP A 29 -0.08 8.03 -20.79
CA ASP A 29 0.21 7.27 -22.00
C ASP A 29 1.49 7.84 -22.63
N TYR A 30 2.48 6.97 -22.82
CA TYR A 30 3.67 7.27 -23.60
C TYR A 30 3.24 7.38 -25.07
N ASP A 31 3.13 8.60 -25.58
CA ASP A 31 2.85 8.83 -27.00
C ASP A 31 4.15 8.61 -27.81
N PHE A 32 4.32 7.39 -28.30
CA PHE A 32 5.46 7.03 -29.16
C PHE A 32 5.47 7.77 -30.50
N GLU A 33 4.37 8.46 -30.88
CA GLU A 33 4.24 9.08 -32.20
C GLU A 33 4.76 10.52 -32.27
N THR A 34 4.91 11.23 -31.14
CA THR A 34 5.10 12.70 -31.17
C THR A 34 6.46 13.22 -30.71
N GLU A 35 7.36 12.39 -30.15
CA GLU A 35 8.66 12.83 -29.57
C GLU A 35 8.56 14.14 -28.75
N GLN A 36 7.42 14.41 -28.10
CA GLN A 36 7.25 15.60 -27.26
C GLN A 36 7.70 15.30 -25.83
N GLU A 37 8.42 16.26 -25.23
CA GLU A 37 8.80 16.24 -23.81
C GLU A 37 7.56 15.93 -22.95
N MET A 38 7.67 14.86 -22.16
CA MET A 38 6.59 14.38 -21.30
C MET A 38 6.01 15.53 -20.46
N GLU A 39 4.69 15.73 -20.55
CA GLU A 39 3.94 16.44 -19.51
C GLU A 39 4.29 15.79 -18.17
N LYS A 40 4.81 16.59 -17.22
CA LYS A 40 5.08 16.13 -15.86
C LYS A 40 3.77 15.60 -15.26
N CYS A 41 3.72 14.33 -14.89
CA CYS A 41 2.56 13.76 -14.20
C CYS A 41 2.58 14.16 -12.73
N PHE A 42 1.45 14.66 -12.22
CA PHE A 42 1.27 15.07 -10.83
C PHE A 42 0.17 14.25 -10.19
N PHE A 43 0.46 13.70 -9.01
CA PHE A 43 -0.51 12.98 -8.19
C PHE A 43 -0.72 13.76 -6.90
N LYS A 44 -1.97 13.82 -6.45
CA LYS A 44 -2.35 14.38 -5.15
C LYS A 44 -3.15 13.32 -4.42
N GLY A 45 -2.92 13.22 -3.12
CA GLY A 45 -3.59 12.27 -2.25
C GLY A 45 -3.38 12.66 -0.80
N CYS A 46 -4.10 11.96 0.07
CA CYS A 46 -3.96 12.07 1.51
C CYS A 46 -2.98 11.01 2.01
N ILE A 47 -2.31 11.30 3.12
CA ILE A 47 -1.44 10.36 3.82
C ILE A 47 -1.87 10.37 5.28
N SER A 48 -2.15 9.19 5.85
CA SER A 48 -2.46 9.01 7.27
C SER A 48 -1.43 8.10 7.91
N GLY A 49 -1.04 8.42 9.15
CA GLY A 49 0.01 7.76 9.92
C GLY A 49 1.10 8.75 10.37
N ILE A 50 2.19 8.23 10.92
CA ILE A 50 3.37 9.04 11.27
C ILE A 50 4.09 9.44 9.97
N THR A 51 3.95 10.69 9.56
CA THR A 51 4.56 11.22 8.34
C THR A 51 5.91 11.90 8.64
N PRO A 52 6.78 12.06 7.64
CA PRO A 52 7.95 12.90 7.76
C PRO A 52 7.54 14.38 7.93
N SER A 53 8.49 15.23 8.31
CA SER A 53 8.26 16.68 8.33
C SER A 53 7.76 17.21 6.98
N ASN A 54 6.95 18.27 7.04
CA ASN A 54 6.51 19.03 5.86
C ASN A 54 7.69 19.41 4.97
N GLY A 55 7.40 19.57 3.68
CA GLY A 55 8.38 19.93 2.66
C GLY A 55 8.47 18.90 1.53
N CYS A 56 9.37 19.16 0.59
CA CYS A 56 9.56 18.32 -0.58
C CYS A 56 10.75 17.37 -0.43
N ARG A 57 10.64 16.19 -1.03
CA ARG A 57 11.65 15.13 -1.03
C ARG A 57 11.92 14.68 -2.46
N ILE A 58 13.19 14.47 -2.78
CA ILE A 58 13.63 14.03 -4.10
C ILE A 58 14.21 12.63 -3.99
N ASN A 59 13.67 11.69 -4.76
CA ASN A 59 14.18 10.32 -4.81
C ASN A 59 15.30 10.14 -5.87
N GLN A 60 15.86 8.95 -5.95
CA GLN A 60 16.96 8.59 -6.85
C GLN A 60 16.64 8.79 -8.34
N ASN A 61 15.35 8.75 -8.70
CA ASN A 61 14.88 8.96 -10.07
C ASN A 61 14.54 10.42 -10.38
N GLY A 62 14.78 11.34 -9.43
CA GLY A 62 14.43 12.75 -9.56
C GLY A 62 12.94 13.03 -9.40
N GLN A 63 12.15 12.07 -8.91
CA GLN A 63 10.74 12.30 -8.60
C GLN A 63 10.64 13.11 -7.30
N VAL A 64 9.60 13.93 -7.20
CA VAL A 64 9.40 14.84 -6.08
C VAL A 64 8.08 14.53 -5.39
N LEU A 65 8.15 14.29 -4.08
CA LEU A 65 6.99 14.18 -3.20
C LEU A 65 7.01 15.37 -2.24
N CYS A 66 5.91 16.12 -2.14
CA CYS A 66 5.79 17.22 -1.19
C CYS A 66 4.66 16.92 -0.20
N ILE A 67 4.93 17.14 1.08
CA ILE A 67 4.02 16.87 2.20
C ILE A 67 3.71 18.19 2.91
N CYS A 68 2.45 18.34 3.31
CA CYS A 68 1.93 19.48 4.04
C CYS A 68 0.76 19.02 4.91
N ASP A 69 0.41 19.82 5.92
CA ASP A 69 -0.48 19.43 7.02
C ASP A 69 -1.68 20.38 7.22
N SER A 70 -1.83 21.41 6.38
CA SER A 70 -2.99 22.31 6.43
C SER A 70 -4.03 21.98 5.37
N ASP A 71 -5.29 22.32 5.62
CA ASP A 71 -6.39 22.07 4.69
C ASP A 71 -6.08 22.56 3.27
N HIS A 72 -6.23 21.67 2.29
CA HIS A 72 -5.98 21.93 0.87
C HIS A 72 -4.59 22.52 0.55
N CYS A 73 -3.59 22.32 1.41
CA CYS A 73 -2.22 22.81 1.22
C CYS A 73 -1.58 22.32 -0.09
N ASN A 74 -2.05 21.18 -0.61
CA ASN A 74 -1.60 20.60 -1.87
C ASN A 74 -2.30 21.20 -3.11
N ALA A 75 -3.06 22.28 -2.97
CA ALA A 75 -3.70 22.98 -4.09
C ALA A 75 -2.66 23.60 -5.05
N ASP A 76 -1.71 24.36 -4.52
CA ASP A 76 -0.66 25.06 -5.29
C ASP A 76 0.71 24.38 -5.15
N GLN A 77 1.17 23.78 -6.25
CA GLN A 77 2.46 23.10 -6.34
C GLN A 77 3.67 24.04 -6.17
N MET A 78 3.55 25.32 -6.53
CA MET A 78 4.67 26.26 -6.44
C MET A 78 4.87 26.73 -5.00
N ALA A 79 3.76 26.90 -4.27
CA ALA A 79 3.79 27.21 -2.84
C ALA A 79 4.46 26.08 -2.04
N LEU A 80 4.18 24.81 -2.38
CA LEU A 80 4.77 23.64 -1.73
C LEU A 80 6.29 23.51 -1.94
N LYS A 81 6.80 23.99 -3.08
CA LYS A 81 8.24 23.96 -3.43
C LYS A 81 9.01 25.18 -2.92
N GLY A 82 8.42 25.98 -2.04
CA GLY A 82 9.05 27.18 -1.50
C GLY A 82 10.31 26.91 -0.67
N GLU A 83 10.41 25.70 -0.09
CA GLU A 83 11.56 25.26 0.70
C GLU A 83 12.48 24.32 -0.10
N GLU A 84 13.77 24.28 0.27
CA GLU A 84 14.75 23.41 -0.36
C GLU A 84 14.39 21.94 -0.16
N ALA A 85 14.28 21.19 -1.26
CA ALA A 85 13.84 19.81 -1.20
C ALA A 85 14.94 18.89 -0.62
N THR A 86 14.56 18.02 0.30
CA THR A 86 15.47 17.03 0.88
C THR A 86 15.76 15.93 -0.13
N VAL A 87 17.02 15.74 -0.50
CA VAL A 87 17.43 14.64 -1.38
C VAL A 87 17.59 13.37 -0.54
N LEU A 88 16.82 12.33 -0.87
CA LEU A 88 16.90 11.05 -0.17
C LEU A 88 18.23 10.35 -0.50
N PRO A 89 18.90 9.74 0.50
CA PRO A 89 20.16 9.04 0.29
C PRO A 89 19.94 7.80 -0.60
N TYR A 90 20.87 7.52 -1.50
CA TYR A 90 20.87 6.28 -2.28
C TYR A 90 21.81 5.24 -1.65
N GLN A 91 21.49 3.98 -1.87
CA GLN A 91 22.24 2.82 -1.43
C GLN A 91 22.45 1.87 -2.61
N VAL A 92 23.54 1.11 -2.56
CA VAL A 92 23.86 0.09 -3.56
C VAL A 92 23.38 -1.25 -3.01
N CYS A 93 22.41 -1.86 -3.67
CA CYS A 93 21.80 -3.11 -3.24
C CYS A 93 22.34 -4.28 -4.05
N ALA A 94 22.57 -5.41 -3.37
CA ALA A 94 22.79 -6.67 -4.04
C ALA A 94 21.52 -7.11 -4.79
N ARG A 95 21.69 -7.81 -5.91
CA ARG A 95 20.59 -8.43 -6.64
C ARG A 95 20.79 -9.92 -6.66
N GLU A 96 19.76 -10.63 -6.22
CA GLU A 96 19.78 -12.08 -6.12
C GLU A 96 18.35 -12.60 -6.24
N MET A 97 18.16 -13.73 -6.89
CA MET A 97 16.88 -14.43 -6.93
C MET A 97 17.13 -15.92 -6.81
N VAL A 98 16.55 -16.52 -5.78
CA VAL A 98 16.64 -17.94 -5.48
C VAL A 98 15.22 -18.48 -5.42
N ASN A 99 14.83 -19.25 -6.44
CA ASN A 99 13.47 -19.79 -6.56
C ASN A 99 13.39 -21.28 -6.21
N GLY A 100 14.47 -21.87 -5.66
CA GLY A 100 14.52 -23.28 -5.23
C GLY A 100 14.41 -24.34 -6.35
N ILE A 101 14.08 -23.95 -7.58
CA ILE A 101 13.82 -24.84 -8.73
C ILE A 101 14.90 -24.68 -9.82
N GLU A 102 15.40 -23.46 -10.02
CA GLU A 102 16.45 -23.16 -11.00
C GLU A 102 17.77 -22.87 -10.28
N PRO A 103 18.93 -23.22 -10.90
CA PRO A 103 20.22 -22.78 -10.37
C PRO A 103 20.22 -21.25 -10.27
N PRO A 104 20.82 -20.66 -9.22
CA PRO A 104 20.87 -19.22 -9.05
C PRO A 104 21.41 -18.57 -10.33
N GLN A 105 20.77 -17.49 -10.78
CA GLN A 105 21.21 -16.81 -11.99
C GLN A 105 22.69 -16.43 -11.88
N ARG A 106 23.40 -16.61 -13.00
CA ARG A 106 24.75 -16.11 -13.20
C ARG A 106 24.76 -14.62 -12.86
N TRP A 107 25.71 -14.20 -12.00
CA TRP A 107 25.98 -12.83 -11.55
C TRP A 107 24.98 -11.76 -12.03
N THR A 108 24.15 -11.27 -11.11
CA THR A 108 23.27 -10.13 -11.37
C THR A 108 23.98 -8.85 -10.92
N PRO A 109 24.09 -7.80 -11.77
CA PRO A 109 24.73 -6.56 -11.38
C PRO A 109 23.98 -5.92 -10.21
N PRO A 110 24.66 -5.28 -9.24
CA PRO A 110 23.99 -4.53 -8.20
C PRO A 110 23.18 -3.37 -8.80
N CYS A 111 22.19 -2.91 -8.06
CA CYS A 111 21.38 -1.75 -8.42
C CYS A 111 21.56 -0.62 -7.40
N ALA A 112 21.11 0.58 -7.76
CA ALA A 112 21.05 1.72 -6.85
C ALA A 112 19.58 2.09 -6.61
N GLY A 113 19.20 2.27 -5.36
CA GLY A 113 17.86 2.67 -4.92
C GLY A 113 17.94 3.51 -3.67
N ASN A 114 16.85 4.19 -3.29
CA ASN A 114 16.81 4.83 -1.97
C ASN A 114 16.74 3.79 -0.84
N PHE A 115 16.16 2.62 -1.11
CA PHE A 115 16.08 1.50 -0.17
C PHE A 115 16.41 0.18 -0.87
N CYS A 116 16.93 -0.79 -0.11
CA CYS A 116 17.05 -2.16 -0.56
C CYS A 116 15.82 -2.95 -0.13
N THR A 117 15.46 -3.95 -0.93
CA THR A 117 14.35 -4.85 -0.67
C THR A 117 14.88 -6.27 -0.57
N TYR A 118 14.54 -6.95 0.51
CA TYR A 118 14.66 -8.39 0.65
C TYR A 118 13.26 -8.96 0.78
N LYS A 119 12.95 -10.00 0.03
CA LYS A 119 11.69 -10.71 0.11
C LYS A 119 11.97 -12.20 0.18
N ARG A 120 11.38 -12.89 1.16
CA ARG A 120 11.42 -14.33 1.32
C ARG A 120 10.01 -14.86 1.40
N SER A 121 9.68 -15.86 0.58
CA SER A 121 8.37 -16.50 0.59
C SER A 121 8.52 -17.98 0.94
N MET A 122 7.61 -18.49 1.77
CA MET A 122 7.57 -19.91 2.14
C MET A 122 6.50 -20.64 1.33
N PHE A 123 6.83 -21.76 0.71
CA PHE A 123 5.86 -22.55 -0.06
C PHE A 123 5.91 -24.03 0.32
N THR A 124 4.79 -24.72 0.16
CA THR A 124 4.74 -26.17 0.40
C THR A 124 5.02 -26.90 -0.91
N LEU A 125 6.01 -27.79 -0.91
CA LEU A 125 6.35 -28.66 -2.03
C LEU A 125 5.37 -29.85 -2.12
N ASP A 126 5.27 -30.48 -3.29
CA ASP A 126 4.38 -31.64 -3.54
C ASP A 126 4.60 -32.82 -2.58
N ASN A 127 5.80 -32.95 -2.03
CA ASN A 127 6.17 -33.98 -1.05
C ASN A 127 5.81 -33.60 0.41
N GLY A 128 5.13 -32.47 0.62
CA GLY A 128 4.76 -31.94 1.93
C GLY A 128 5.88 -31.25 2.71
N THR A 129 7.07 -31.07 2.10
CA THR A 129 8.16 -30.30 2.72
C THR A 129 8.02 -28.81 2.45
N VAL A 130 8.54 -27.97 3.35
CA VAL A 130 8.54 -26.51 3.17
C VAL A 130 9.76 -26.10 2.35
N GLY A 131 9.51 -25.47 1.21
CA GLY A 131 10.50 -24.80 0.40
C GLY A 131 10.54 -23.30 0.71
N HIS A 132 11.66 -22.66 0.35
CA HIS A 132 11.82 -21.22 0.44
C HIS A 132 12.31 -20.67 -0.88
N SER A 133 11.77 -19.51 -1.25
CA SER A 133 12.35 -18.63 -2.25
C SER A 133 12.73 -17.32 -1.59
N HIS A 134 13.75 -16.66 -2.13
CA HIS A 134 14.03 -15.28 -1.75
C HIS A 134 14.53 -14.47 -2.93
N SER A 135 14.36 -13.16 -2.83
CA SER A 135 14.90 -12.19 -3.78
C SER A 135 15.44 -10.98 -3.03
N LYS A 136 16.57 -10.47 -3.52
CA LYS A 136 17.13 -9.17 -3.19
C LYS A 136 17.02 -8.27 -4.41
N ASP A 137 16.48 -7.07 -4.25
CA ASP A 137 16.44 -6.05 -5.31
C ASP A 137 16.44 -4.64 -4.72
N CYS A 138 16.51 -3.63 -5.57
CA CYS A 138 16.29 -2.25 -5.18
C CYS A 138 14.80 -1.94 -5.09
N SER A 139 14.52 -0.92 -4.29
CA SER A 139 13.21 -0.29 -4.26
C SER A 139 12.81 0.24 -5.65
N ALA A 140 11.49 0.29 -5.92
CA ALA A 140 10.92 0.69 -7.20
C ALA A 140 11.10 2.19 -7.58
N GLY A 141 10.39 2.62 -8.63
CA GLY A 141 10.52 3.97 -9.17
C GLY A 141 10.04 5.07 -8.21
N SER A 142 9.05 4.75 -7.37
CA SER A 142 8.24 5.67 -6.57
C SER A 142 8.54 5.66 -5.08
N ASP A 143 9.74 5.26 -4.68
CA ASP A 143 10.06 5.18 -3.26
C ASP A 143 10.33 6.56 -2.67
N PHE A 144 9.65 6.80 -1.56
CA PHE A 144 9.92 7.88 -0.63
C PHE A 144 9.98 7.26 0.75
N ASP A 145 10.48 7.99 1.74
CA ASP A 145 10.51 7.54 3.12
C ASP A 145 9.10 7.62 3.74
N LEU A 146 8.15 6.84 3.23
CA LEU A 146 6.78 6.76 3.68
C LEU A 146 6.42 5.32 4.04
N PHE A 147 5.91 4.57 3.08
CA PHE A 147 5.48 3.19 3.28
C PHE A 147 6.04 2.32 2.16
N TYR A 148 6.38 1.08 2.49
CA TYR A 148 6.53 0.06 1.48
C TYR A 148 5.16 -0.25 0.87
N THR A 149 5.01 -0.06 -0.45
CA THR A 149 3.75 -0.29 -1.17
C THR A 149 3.81 -1.49 -2.12
N GLY A 150 4.89 -2.28 -2.07
CA GLY A 150 5.05 -3.47 -2.90
C GLY A 150 4.18 -4.65 -2.47
N LEU A 151 3.54 -4.53 -1.30
CA LEU A 151 2.61 -5.48 -0.74
C LEU A 151 1.35 -4.77 -0.22
N PRO A 152 0.27 -5.54 0.03
CA PRO A 152 -0.98 -5.05 0.58
C PRO A 152 -0.86 -4.43 1.99
N PHE A 153 0.29 -4.57 2.65
CA PHE A 153 0.51 -4.06 4.00
C PHE A 153 1.53 -2.92 4.01
N LEU A 154 1.18 -1.84 4.72
CA LEU A 154 1.98 -0.65 4.92
C LEU A 154 2.88 -0.80 6.16
N PHE A 155 4.18 -0.58 5.97
CA PHE A 155 5.17 -0.43 7.03
C PHE A 155 6.27 0.53 6.59
N TYR A 156 6.98 1.13 7.55
CA TYR A 156 7.99 2.15 7.28
C TYR A 156 9.29 1.57 6.70
N PRO A 157 10.11 2.39 6.02
CA PRO A 157 11.50 2.03 5.73
C PRO A 157 12.30 1.73 7.00
N GLU A 158 13.44 1.06 6.80
CA GLU A 158 14.32 0.54 7.86
C GLU A 158 13.63 -0.45 8.79
N CYS A 159 12.70 -1.24 8.24
CA CYS A 159 11.99 -2.30 8.95
C CYS A 159 12.09 -3.65 8.23
N CYS A 160 11.92 -4.72 8.99
CA CYS A 160 11.57 -6.04 8.48
C CYS A 160 10.22 -6.48 9.03
N ALA A 161 9.38 -7.06 8.19
CA ALA A 161 8.05 -7.54 8.52
C ALA A 161 7.87 -8.99 8.08
N LYS A 162 7.37 -9.84 8.98
CA LYS A 162 6.76 -11.13 8.65
C LYS A 162 5.26 -10.94 8.53
N LEU A 163 4.71 -11.43 7.42
CA LEU A 163 3.35 -11.23 6.99
C LEU A 163 2.69 -12.59 6.80
N GLU A 164 1.61 -12.83 7.53
CA GLU A 164 0.76 -14.00 7.38
C GLU A 164 -0.66 -13.53 7.12
N TYR A 165 -1.17 -13.78 5.92
CA TYR A 165 -2.49 -13.31 5.49
C TYR A 165 -3.16 -14.32 4.56
N GLY A 166 -4.44 -14.10 4.24
CA GLY A 166 -5.22 -15.05 3.45
C GLY A 166 -4.80 -15.13 1.99
N GLY A 167 -4.89 -16.32 1.42
CA GLY A 167 -4.74 -16.54 -0.03
C GLY A 167 -3.32 -16.49 -0.58
N GLN A 168 -2.31 -16.15 0.24
CA GLN A 168 -0.91 -16.03 -0.16
C GLN A 168 0.02 -16.84 0.76
N PRO A 169 1.23 -17.24 0.29
CA PRO A 169 2.25 -17.82 1.14
C PRO A 169 2.72 -16.84 2.20
N ASP A 170 3.23 -17.36 3.32
CA ASP A 170 3.81 -16.51 4.37
C ASP A 170 5.08 -15.83 3.82
N GLU A 171 5.18 -14.52 4.02
CA GLU A 171 6.25 -13.69 3.45
C GLU A 171 7.03 -12.97 4.55
N THR A 172 8.34 -12.82 4.35
CA THR A 172 9.19 -11.92 5.14
C THR A 172 9.77 -10.88 4.21
N ILE A 173 9.57 -9.60 4.52
CA ILE A 173 10.08 -8.49 3.73
C ILE A 173 10.92 -7.59 4.61
N CYS A 174 12.11 -7.24 4.14
CA CYS A 174 12.90 -6.14 4.68
C CYS A 174 12.97 -5.02 3.65
N TYR A 175 12.75 -3.79 4.12
CA TYR A 175 12.78 -2.60 3.30
C TYR A 175 13.63 -1.54 3.99
N GLY A 176 14.80 -1.25 3.45
CA GLY A 176 15.76 -0.35 4.09
C GLY A 176 17.20 -0.72 3.79
N SER A 177 18.08 -0.50 4.77
CA SER A 177 19.50 -0.86 4.73
C SER A 177 19.77 -2.31 5.14
N MET A 178 18.79 -3.01 5.72
CA MET A 178 18.95 -4.39 6.17
C MET A 178 19.05 -5.34 4.97
N GLU A 179 20.11 -6.16 4.95
CA GLU A 179 20.44 -7.00 3.79
C GLU A 179 19.50 -8.21 3.64
N ASP A 180 19.05 -8.78 4.76
CA ASP A 180 18.16 -9.94 4.82
C ASP A 180 17.43 -10.03 6.18
N ASP A 181 16.63 -11.09 6.35
CA ASP A 181 15.83 -11.35 7.54
C ASP A 181 16.63 -11.93 8.73
N ALA A 182 17.93 -12.23 8.56
CA ALA A 182 18.72 -12.88 9.61
C ALA A 182 19.14 -11.90 10.72
N ALA A 183 19.23 -10.61 10.39
CA ALA A 183 19.56 -9.55 11.35
C ALA A 183 18.34 -9.01 12.10
N ALA A 184 17.12 -9.39 11.69
CA ALA A 184 15.88 -8.85 12.24
C ALA A 184 15.50 -9.51 13.57
N ASP A 185 15.15 -8.69 14.57
CA ASP A 185 14.64 -9.15 15.87
C ASP A 185 13.11 -9.11 15.93
N PHE A 186 12.51 -10.25 15.60
CA PHE A 186 11.05 -10.45 15.69
C PHE A 186 10.56 -10.82 17.10
N THR A 187 11.41 -10.77 18.13
CA THR A 187 11.05 -11.16 19.51
C THR A 187 10.80 -9.98 20.43
N ALA A 188 10.87 -8.76 19.89
CA ALA A 188 10.75 -7.52 20.64
C ALA A 188 9.40 -7.34 21.36
N ARG A 189 8.33 -8.02 20.92
CA ARG A 189 6.98 -7.92 21.51
C ARG A 189 6.30 -9.29 21.58
N GLU A 190 5.30 -9.40 22.45
CA GLU A 190 4.47 -10.60 22.53
C GLU A 190 3.61 -10.75 21.27
N LEU A 191 3.43 -11.99 20.83
CA LEU A 191 2.60 -12.30 19.67
C LEU A 191 1.15 -12.52 20.09
N ILE A 192 0.23 -11.81 19.44
CA ILE A 192 -1.22 -11.97 19.56
C ILE A 192 -1.76 -12.83 18.42
N GLU A 193 -2.92 -13.43 18.63
CA GLU A 193 -3.61 -14.24 17.63
C GLU A 193 -4.58 -13.38 16.80
N CYS A 194 -4.60 -13.57 15.49
CA CYS A 194 -5.37 -12.79 14.54
C CYS A 194 -6.06 -13.67 13.51
N HIS A 195 -7.09 -13.14 12.86
CA HIS A 195 -7.69 -13.75 11.68
C HIS A 195 -6.88 -13.44 10.42
N ALA A 196 -6.70 -14.43 9.56
CA ALA A 196 -6.03 -14.29 8.28
C ALA A 196 -6.95 -14.81 7.16
N ASP A 197 -7.45 -13.91 6.32
CA ASP A 197 -8.27 -14.26 5.17
C ASP A 197 -8.18 -13.23 4.05
N TYR A 198 -8.82 -13.56 2.93
CA TYR A 198 -8.85 -12.74 1.73
C TYR A 198 -10.29 -12.60 1.27
N MET A 199 -10.69 -11.36 0.99
CA MET A 199 -12.01 -11.03 0.49
C MET A 199 -11.90 -10.24 -0.80
N SER A 200 -12.57 -10.73 -1.83
CA SER A 200 -12.76 -10.01 -3.10
C SER A 200 -14.22 -10.05 -3.50
N LYS A 201 -14.74 -8.93 -4.00
CA LYS A 201 -16.14 -8.81 -4.45
C LYS A 201 -16.51 -9.81 -5.56
N HIS A 202 -15.53 -10.30 -6.30
CA HIS A 202 -15.73 -11.20 -7.45
C HIS A 202 -15.57 -12.68 -7.12
N LEU A 203 -15.11 -13.00 -5.92
CA LEU A 203 -14.95 -14.38 -5.48
C LEU A 203 -15.94 -14.67 -4.35
N PRO A 204 -16.55 -15.86 -4.32
CA PRO A 204 -17.34 -16.26 -3.16
C PRO A 204 -16.44 -16.14 -1.93
N TYR A 205 -16.91 -15.41 -0.91
CA TYR A 205 -16.22 -15.37 0.37
C TYR A 205 -16.19 -16.79 0.92
N ILE A 206 -15.02 -17.42 0.87
CA ILE A 206 -14.76 -18.69 1.53
C ILE A 206 -13.97 -18.32 2.78
N PRO A 207 -14.60 -18.28 3.97
CA PRO A 207 -13.89 -18.05 5.21
C PRO A 207 -12.94 -19.22 5.46
N PHE A 208 -11.73 -19.12 4.93
CA PHE A 208 -10.60 -19.84 5.47
C PHE A 208 -10.35 -19.17 6.81
N MET A 209 -10.90 -19.73 7.89
CA MET A 209 -10.60 -19.30 9.26
C MET A 209 -9.15 -19.67 9.62
N LYS A 210 -8.17 -19.23 8.82
CA LYS A 210 -6.75 -19.33 9.15
C LYS A 210 -6.53 -18.35 10.30
N LEU A 211 -5.94 -18.85 11.37
CA LEU A 211 -5.43 -18.03 12.45
C LEU A 211 -3.93 -17.86 12.23
N CYS A 212 -3.43 -16.69 12.56
CA CYS A 212 -2.01 -16.38 12.50
C CYS A 212 -1.57 -15.64 13.76
N LYS A 213 -0.25 -15.53 13.97
CA LYS A 213 0.30 -14.83 15.14
C LYS A 213 1.25 -13.72 14.73
N GLY A 214 1.08 -12.55 15.30
CA GLY A 214 1.98 -11.41 15.05
C GLY A 214 1.96 -10.39 16.18
N HIS A 215 2.76 -9.33 16.05
CA HIS A 215 2.69 -8.19 16.98
C HIS A 215 1.39 -7.40 16.81
N PHE A 216 0.83 -7.41 15.61
CA PHE A 216 -0.40 -6.71 15.27
C PHE A 216 -1.32 -7.56 14.41
N CYS A 217 -2.62 -7.39 14.60
CA CYS A 217 -3.63 -7.81 13.65
C CYS A 217 -3.91 -6.68 12.68
N VAL A 218 -4.08 -7.02 11.41
CA VAL A 218 -4.20 -6.03 10.34
C VAL A 218 -5.35 -6.36 9.41
N ILE A 219 -6.00 -5.29 8.94
CA ILE A 219 -6.94 -5.29 7.83
C ILE A 219 -6.39 -4.28 6.83
N ALA A 220 -6.16 -4.71 5.60
CA ALA A 220 -5.73 -3.84 4.51
C ALA A 220 -6.79 -3.80 3.42
N ALA A 221 -7.05 -2.60 2.89
CA ALA A 221 -7.90 -2.40 1.74
C ALA A 221 -7.08 -1.75 0.62
N SER A 222 -7.01 -2.43 -0.52
CA SER A 222 -6.28 -1.95 -1.69
C SER A 222 -7.26 -1.61 -2.81
N PRO A 223 -7.15 -0.41 -3.42
CA PRO A 223 -7.92 -0.08 -4.62
C PRO A 223 -7.42 -0.85 -5.85
N HIS A 224 -6.33 -1.62 -5.71
CA HIS A 224 -5.67 -2.39 -6.75
C HIS A 224 -5.97 -3.89 -6.71
N GLY A 225 -6.98 -4.31 -5.93
CA GLY A 225 -7.32 -5.71 -5.74
C GLY A 225 -7.54 -6.51 -7.03
N ASP A 226 -6.83 -7.65 -7.14
CA ASP A 226 -6.85 -8.69 -8.17
C ASP A 226 -7.46 -8.32 -9.53
N LEU A 227 -7.00 -7.24 -10.17
CA LEU A 227 -7.23 -7.05 -11.61
C LEU A 227 -6.28 -6.04 -12.25
N TYR A 228 -4.97 -6.27 -12.09
CA TYR A 228 -3.96 -5.71 -13.01
C TYR A 228 -4.06 -6.29 -14.44
N ARG A 229 -5.15 -6.97 -14.82
CA ARG A 229 -5.41 -7.48 -16.17
C ARG A 229 -6.90 -7.58 -16.47
N TYR A 230 -7.38 -6.71 -17.37
CA TYR A 230 -8.67 -6.78 -18.07
C TYR A 230 -9.95 -6.37 -17.33
N CYS A 231 -10.14 -5.08 -17.03
CA CYS A 231 -11.48 -4.48 -17.05
C CYS A 231 -11.40 -3.07 -17.64
N ARG A 232 -11.53 -2.98 -18.97
CA ARG A 232 -11.47 -1.71 -19.71
C ARG A 232 -12.75 -0.87 -19.59
N ASN A 233 -13.76 -1.31 -18.81
CA ASN A 233 -15.12 -0.69 -18.78
C ASN A 233 -15.90 -0.86 -17.44
N ALA A 234 -15.25 -1.03 -16.28
CA ALA A 234 -15.97 -1.11 -15.00
C ALA A 234 -15.84 0.22 -14.23
N SER A 235 -16.93 0.99 -14.18
CA SER A 235 -17.00 2.35 -13.64
C SER A 235 -17.07 2.44 -12.09
N LEU A 236 -16.53 1.45 -11.35
CA LEU A 236 -16.49 1.48 -9.89
C LEU A 236 -15.14 0.94 -9.39
N PRO A 237 -14.47 1.61 -8.43
CA PRO A 237 -13.26 1.09 -7.82
C PRO A 237 -13.57 -0.25 -7.11
N ILE A 238 -12.80 -1.28 -7.45
CA ILE A 238 -12.92 -2.63 -6.88
C ILE A 238 -11.83 -2.76 -5.83
N TRP A 239 -12.24 -2.90 -4.56
CA TRP A 239 -11.33 -3.06 -3.44
C TRP A 239 -11.07 -4.55 -3.17
N SER A 240 -9.81 -4.95 -3.00
CA SER A 240 -9.48 -6.19 -2.29
C SER A 240 -9.26 -5.88 -0.82
N ILE A 241 -9.77 -6.76 0.03
CA ILE A 241 -9.59 -6.67 1.47
C ILE A 241 -8.82 -7.89 1.94
N GLU A 242 -7.77 -7.63 2.69
CA GLU A 242 -6.88 -8.66 3.19
C GLU A 242 -6.77 -8.55 4.70
N ARG A 243 -6.94 -9.68 5.38
CA ARG A 243 -6.70 -9.79 6.81
C ARG A 243 -5.49 -10.65 7.07
N GLY A 244 -4.75 -10.28 8.10
CA GLY A 244 -3.60 -11.03 8.54
C GLY A 244 -3.02 -10.51 9.83
N CYS A 245 -1.80 -10.90 10.09
CA CYS A 245 -0.98 -10.40 11.16
C CYS A 245 0.40 -10.01 10.66
N ILE A 246 0.96 -9.01 11.34
CA ILE A 246 2.28 -8.47 11.03
C ILE A 246 3.16 -8.65 12.27
N THR A 247 4.33 -9.25 12.07
CA THR A 247 5.41 -9.26 13.06
C THR A 247 6.54 -8.39 12.54
N VAL A 248 6.79 -7.25 13.17
CA VAL A 248 7.80 -6.28 12.71
C VAL A 248 9.02 -6.25 13.62
N ASP A 249 10.20 -6.11 13.02
CA ASP A 249 11.35 -5.42 13.59
C ASP A 249 11.42 -4.03 12.96
N GLN A 250 11.30 -3.02 13.83
CA GLN A 250 11.32 -1.61 13.48
C GLN A 250 12.35 -0.84 14.31
N SER A 251 13.34 -1.54 14.87
CA SER A 251 14.39 -0.96 15.71
C SER A 251 15.29 0.03 14.96
N GLY A 252 15.46 -0.17 13.65
CA GLY A 252 16.20 0.73 12.76
C GLY A 252 15.37 1.89 12.20
N SER A 253 14.06 1.88 12.38
CA SER A 253 13.19 2.91 11.81
C SER A 253 13.04 4.12 12.73
N GLU A 254 13.11 5.31 12.14
CA GLU A 254 12.79 6.56 12.82
C GLU A 254 11.31 6.65 13.21
N ARG A 255 10.44 5.89 12.54
CA ARG A 255 9.00 5.87 12.75
C ARG A 255 8.54 4.45 13.01
N GLN A 256 7.70 4.30 14.01
CA GLN A 256 7.18 3.00 14.40
C GLN A 256 5.71 2.89 14.03
N ILE A 257 5.30 1.72 13.54
CA ILE A 257 3.88 1.42 13.42
C ILE A 257 3.28 1.19 14.81
N GLU A 258 2.11 1.77 15.01
CA GLU A 258 1.27 1.68 16.20
C GLU A 258 -0.19 1.40 15.79
N PRO A 259 -1.04 0.91 16.71
CA PRO A 259 -2.46 0.72 16.44
C PRO A 259 -3.13 1.99 15.89
N GLY A 260 -3.92 1.86 14.83
CA GLY A 260 -4.57 3.00 14.18
C GLY A 260 -4.83 2.80 12.70
N TYR A 261 -5.26 3.89 12.04
CA TYR A 261 -5.55 3.96 10.61
C TYR A 261 -4.42 4.61 9.83
N TYR A 262 -4.00 3.93 8.76
CA TYR A 262 -2.96 4.37 7.85
C TYR A 262 -3.53 4.45 6.44
N GLN A 263 -3.11 5.48 5.71
CA GLN A 263 -3.45 5.66 4.32
C GLN A 263 -2.20 6.12 3.59
N SER A 264 -1.88 5.44 2.49
CA SER A 264 -0.75 5.85 1.65
C SER A 264 -1.23 6.74 0.51
N TYR A 265 -0.29 7.48 -0.09
CA TYR A 265 -0.55 8.40 -1.20
C TYR A 265 -1.09 7.71 -2.48
N ASN A 266 -1.03 6.38 -2.57
CA ASN A 266 -1.60 5.61 -3.67
C ASN A 266 -3.05 5.15 -3.41
N GLY A 267 -3.62 5.49 -2.25
CA GLY A 267 -4.98 5.12 -1.85
C GLY A 267 -5.11 3.77 -1.13
N MET A 268 -4.02 3.06 -0.87
CA MET A 268 -4.04 1.89 0.02
C MET A 268 -4.32 2.31 1.46
N GLU A 269 -5.21 1.57 2.10
CA GLU A 269 -5.67 1.79 3.47
C GLU A 269 -5.35 0.59 4.34
N GLN A 270 -5.01 0.85 5.60
CA GLN A 270 -4.66 -0.18 6.57
C GLN A 270 -5.12 0.18 7.98
N TRP A 271 -5.76 -0.76 8.66
CA TRP A 271 -6.11 -0.69 10.08
C TRP A 271 -5.26 -1.68 10.86
N ILE A 272 -4.60 -1.19 11.91
CA ILE A 272 -3.73 -1.98 12.79
C ILE A 272 -4.32 -1.99 14.20
N CYS A 273 -4.31 -3.14 14.87
CA CYS A 273 -4.66 -3.27 16.27
C CYS A 273 -3.77 -4.32 16.97
N ASP A 274 -3.63 -4.21 18.30
CA ASP A 274 -2.68 -4.96 19.12
C ASP A 274 -3.35 -5.84 20.20
N SER A 275 -4.62 -6.21 19.99
CA SER A 275 -5.35 -7.14 20.86
C SER A 275 -5.79 -8.38 20.10
N SER A 276 -5.77 -9.55 20.76
CA SER A 276 -6.12 -10.80 20.11
C SER A 276 -7.51 -10.75 19.45
N ASN A 277 -7.59 -11.21 18.21
CA ASN A 277 -8.79 -11.28 17.37
C ASN A 277 -9.48 -9.92 17.12
N CYS A 278 -8.77 -8.80 17.29
CA CYS A 278 -9.34 -7.47 17.05
C CYS A 278 -9.73 -7.23 15.58
N ASN A 279 -9.17 -7.99 14.64
CA ASN A 279 -9.52 -7.95 13.21
C ASN A 279 -10.66 -8.92 12.81
N TYR A 280 -11.39 -9.47 13.78
CA TYR A 280 -12.55 -10.34 13.51
C TYR A 280 -13.74 -9.56 12.92
N ASP A 281 -14.09 -8.45 13.55
CA ASP A 281 -15.28 -7.67 13.25
C ASP A 281 -14.99 -6.61 12.19
N MET A 282 -15.32 -6.94 10.94
CA MET A 282 -15.19 -6.05 9.80
C MET A 282 -16.09 -4.82 9.91
N GLN A 283 -17.24 -4.92 10.58
CA GLN A 283 -18.15 -3.80 10.78
C GLN A 283 -17.54 -2.79 11.77
N ARG A 284 -16.89 -3.30 12.82
CA ARG A 284 -16.17 -2.44 13.77
C ARG A 284 -14.96 -1.75 13.14
N MET A 285 -14.29 -2.38 12.18
CA MET A 285 -13.24 -1.73 11.37
C MET A 285 -13.83 -0.57 10.56
N GLU A 286 -14.96 -0.81 9.91
CA GLU A 286 -15.74 0.17 9.19
C GLU A 286 -16.17 1.37 10.07
N GLU A 287 -16.50 1.11 11.33
CA GLU A 287 -16.82 2.13 12.34
C GLU A 287 -15.58 2.84 12.93
N SER A 288 -14.38 2.30 12.71
CA SER A 288 -13.11 2.87 13.20
C SER A 288 -12.49 3.90 12.25
N TRP A 289 -13.16 4.20 11.13
CA TRP A 289 -12.82 5.34 10.29
C TRP A 289 -12.80 6.62 11.14
N PRO A 290 -11.78 7.48 11.00
CA PRO A 290 -11.79 8.79 11.64
C PRO A 290 -13.11 9.51 11.29
N PRO A 291 -13.85 10.06 12.28
CA PRO A 291 -15.12 10.74 12.03
C PRO A 291 -15.02 11.84 10.96
N GLU A 292 -13.84 12.44 10.83
CA GLU A 292 -13.50 13.47 9.85
C GLU A 292 -13.46 12.94 8.41
N LEU A 293 -13.35 11.62 8.21
CA LEU A 293 -13.28 10.96 6.90
C LEU A 293 -14.58 10.23 6.52
N GLU A 294 -15.62 10.27 7.37
CA GLU A 294 -16.86 9.51 7.19
C GLU A 294 -17.59 9.86 5.86
N GLU A 295 -17.48 11.11 5.38
CA GLU A 295 -18.09 11.52 4.10
C GLU A 295 -17.43 10.87 2.87
N PHE A 296 -16.20 10.39 3.01
CA PHE A 296 -15.45 9.69 1.95
C PHE A 296 -15.55 8.17 2.06
N ARG A 297 -16.26 7.67 3.09
CA ARG A 297 -16.45 6.24 3.30
C ARG A 297 -17.27 5.67 2.15
N LEU A 298 -16.60 4.89 1.30
CA LEU A 298 -17.28 4.07 0.32
C LEU A 298 -18.03 2.97 1.09
N GLU A 299 -19.33 2.83 0.83
CA GLU A 299 -20.13 1.70 1.33
C GLU A 299 -19.62 0.38 0.71
N ILE A 300 -18.52 -0.16 1.25
CA ILE A 300 -17.86 -1.36 0.72
C ILE A 300 -18.64 -2.62 1.14
N PHE A 301 -19.32 -2.61 2.29
CA PHE A 301 -19.90 -3.83 2.88
C PHE A 301 -21.44 -3.86 2.99
N THR A 302 -22.18 -2.76 2.71
CA THR A 302 -23.64 -2.67 2.96
C THR A 302 -24.51 -3.59 2.08
N LYS A 303 -24.00 -4.16 0.98
CA LYS A 303 -24.77 -5.07 0.10
C LYS A 303 -24.38 -6.55 0.17
N ALA A 304 -23.34 -6.92 0.92
CA ALA A 304 -22.99 -8.34 1.08
C ALA A 304 -23.86 -9.06 2.11
N ASN A 305 -24.49 -8.32 3.04
CA ASN A 305 -25.24 -8.89 4.17
C ASN A 305 -26.77 -8.92 4.02
N THR A 306 -27.36 -8.51 2.88
CA THR A 306 -28.82 -8.53 2.71
C THR A 306 -29.37 -9.79 2.02
N ASN A 307 -28.55 -10.82 1.81
CA ASN A 307 -29.01 -12.11 1.29
C ASN A 307 -28.50 -13.28 2.14
N PHE A 308 -28.92 -13.30 3.41
CA PHE A 308 -29.09 -14.52 4.19
C PHE A 308 -30.45 -14.48 4.89
#